data_AF-A0A093YSJ7-F1
#
_entry.id   AF-A0A093YSJ7-F1
#
_cell.length_a   1.000
_cell.length_b   1.000
_cell.length_c   1.000
_cell.angle_alpha   90.00
_cell.angle_beta   90.00
_cell.angle_gamma   90.00
#
_symmetry.space_group_name_H-M   'P 1'
#
loop_
_entity.id
_entity.type
_entity.pdbx_description
1 polymer ?
#
loop_
_entity_poly.entity_id
_entity_poly.type
_entity_poly.pdbx_seq_one_letter_code
_entity_poly.pdbx_strand_id
1 'polypeptide(L)'
;MGQNLIELAQKNSDKYIVGVDPFMNGIASVINTSVEKNIKNILLFPHPVQTFFEKFEKIIFEKVFMLFPDPWPKKKHHKRRLFRTEFVKTILKNI
;
A
#
# COMPACT_ATOMS: atom_id res chain seq x y z
N MET A 1 -11.22 1.29 5.93
CA MET A 1 -10.11 0.66 5.16
C MET A 1 -8.84 0.76 6.00
N GLY A 2 -7.86 -0.13 5.80
CA GLY A 2 -6.58 -0.06 6.52
C GLY A 2 -6.47 -0.90 7.80
N GLN A 3 -7.47 -1.72 8.14
CA GLN A 3 -7.41 -2.62 9.30
C GLN A 3 -6.21 -3.57 9.24
N ASN A 4 -5.95 -4.19 8.08
CA ASN A 4 -4.79 -5.07 7.88
C ASN A 4 -3.47 -4.33 8.11
N LEU A 5 -3.36 -3.06 7.70
CA LEU A 5 -2.16 -2.24 7.89
C LEU A 5 -1.92 -1.97 9.38
N ILE A 6 -2.98 -1.58 10.10
CA ILE A 6 -2.95 -1.37 11.55
C ILE A 6 -2.51 -2.65 12.28
N GLU A 7 -3.12 -3.79 11.96
CA GLU A 7 -2.78 -5.07 12.60
C GLU A 7 -1.34 -5.51 12.31
N LEU A 8 -0.88 -5.35 11.06
CA LEU A 8 0.51 -5.66 10.70
C LEU A 8 1.49 -4.80 11.48
N ALA A 9 1.22 -3.50 11.62
CA ALA A 9 2.07 -2.58 12.36
C ALA A 9 2.11 -2.93 13.86
N GLN A 10 0.97 -3.26 14.46
CA GLN A 10 0.90 -3.68 15.87
C GLN A 10 1.64 -5.00 16.14
N LYS A 11 1.54 -5.96 15.22
CA LYS A 11 2.20 -7.29 15.35
C LYS A 11 3.71 -7.25 15.07
N ASN A 12 4.21 -6.19 14.42
CA ASN A 12 5.62 -6.07 14.01
C ASN A 12 6.14 -4.68 14.40
N SER A 13 6.19 -4.39 15.71
CA SER A 13 6.59 -3.06 16.22
C SER A 13 8.05 -2.69 15.91
N ASP A 14 8.87 -3.67 15.55
CA ASP A 14 10.27 -3.55 15.10
C ASP A 14 10.40 -3.16 13.62
N LYS A 15 9.31 -3.17 12.85
CA LYS A 15 9.31 -2.91 11.41
C LYS A 15 8.47 -1.69 11.05
N TYR A 16 8.92 -0.95 10.04
CA TYR A 16 8.07 0.05 9.39
C TYR A 16 7.15 -0.61 8.36
N ILE A 17 5.87 -0.28 8.42
CA ILE A 17 4.88 -0.75 7.45
C ILE A 17 4.40 0.45 6.62
N VAL A 18 4.48 0.31 5.30
CA VAL A 18 4.08 1.37 4.36
C VAL A 18 2.70 1.08 3.80
N GLY A 19 1.75 1.99 4.03
CA GLY A 19 0.43 1.97 3.43
C GLY A 19 0.37 2.90 2.22
N VAL A 20 -0.01 2.37 1.05
CA VAL A 20 -0.13 3.14 -0.19
C VAL A 20 -1.55 3.04 -0.72
N ASP A 21 -2.30 4.14 -0.69
CA ASP A 21 -3.71 4.16 -1.11
C ASP A 21 -4.14 5.59 -1.50
N PRO A 22 -4.72 5.82 -2.70
CA PRO A 22 -5.24 7.14 -3.08
C PRO A 22 -6.55 7.53 -2.36
N PHE A 23 -7.21 6.61 -1.64
CA PHE A 23 -8.48 6.88 -0.98
C PHE A 23 -8.30 7.61 0.35
N MET A 24 -8.46 8.93 0.32
CA MET A 24 -8.21 9.82 1.47
C MET A 24 -8.99 9.46 2.73
N ASN A 25 -10.25 9.00 2.63
CA ASN A 25 -11.01 8.60 3.81
C ASN A 25 -10.42 7.35 4.48
N GLY A 26 -9.84 6.44 3.69
CA GLY A 26 -9.11 5.29 4.22
C GLY A 26 -7.84 5.72 4.94
N ILE A 27 -7.08 6.64 4.36
CA ILE A 27 -5.88 7.23 4.96
C ILE A 27 -6.21 7.93 6.28
N ALA A 28 -7.23 8.78 6.31
CA ALA A 28 -7.67 9.47 7.53
C ALA A 28 -8.09 8.49 8.63
N SER A 29 -8.81 7.42 8.27
CA SER A 29 -9.17 6.36 9.22
C SER A 29 -7.95 5.69 9.85
N VAL A 30 -6.91 5.39 9.05
CA VAL A 30 -5.66 4.81 9.57
C VAL A 30 -4.95 5.78 10.49
N ILE A 31 -4.88 7.08 10.13
CA ILE A 31 -4.25 8.11 10.97
C ILE A 31 -4.94 8.17 12.34
N ASN A 32 -6.27 8.29 12.36
CA ASN A 32 -7.04 8.36 13.61
C ASN A 32 -6.78 7.15 14.50
N THR A 33 -6.90 5.93 13.95
CA THR A 33 -6.64 4.70 14.71
C THR A 33 -5.19 4.58 15.16
N SER A 34 -4.23 5.09 14.37
CA SER A 34 -2.81 5.09 14.76
C SER A 34 -2.56 6.01 15.95
N VAL A 35 -3.19 7.19 15.99
CA VAL A 35 -3.13 8.12 17.12
C VAL A 35 -3.79 7.50 18.35
N GLU A 36 -5.02 6.99 18.23
CA GLU A 36 -5.77 6.37 19.33
C GLU A 36 -5.02 5.18 19.97
N LYS A 37 -4.34 4.37 19.16
CA LYS A 37 -3.61 3.18 19.61
C LYS A 37 -2.11 3.41 19.82
N ASN A 38 -1.64 4.65 19.70
CA ASN A 38 -0.23 5.04 19.81
C ASN A 38 0.72 4.19 18.91
N ILE A 39 0.29 3.92 17.68
CA ILE A 39 1.07 3.19 16.67
C ILE A 39 1.96 4.19 15.93
N LYS A 40 3.27 3.93 15.90
CA LYS A 40 4.29 4.88 15.39
C LYS A 40 5.08 4.38 14.18
N ASN A 41 4.88 3.13 13.80
CA ASN A 41 5.64 2.45 12.75
C ASN A 41 4.87 2.32 11.43
N ILE A 42 3.92 3.22 11.17
CA ILE A 42 3.18 3.29 9.90
C ILE A 42 3.63 4.51 9.11
N LEU A 43 3.95 4.32 7.83
CA LEU A 43 4.18 5.39 6.86
C LEU A 43 3.06 5.35 5.81
N LEU A 44 2.48 6.50 5.48
CA LEU A 44 1.36 6.59 4.53
C LEU A 44 1.73 7.37 3.28
N PHE A 45 1.33 6.85 2.13
CA PHE A 45 1.48 7.51 0.84
C PHE A 45 0.09 7.64 0.16
N PRO A 46 -0.53 8.83 0.18
CA PRO A 46 -1.92 9.02 -0.23
C PRO A 46 -2.08 9.20 -1.76
N HIS A 47 -1.41 8.37 -2.55
CA HIS A 47 -1.41 8.45 -4.01
C HIS A 47 -1.41 7.05 -4.63
N PRO A 48 -1.70 6.91 -5.94
CA PRO A 48 -1.59 5.64 -6.64
C PRO A 48 -0.19 5.04 -6.50
N VAL A 49 -0.11 3.73 -6.25
CA VAL A 49 1.14 3.00 -5.99
C VAL A 49 2.16 3.09 -7.13
N GLN A 50 1.73 3.35 -8.36
CA GLN A 50 2.63 3.58 -9.49
C GLN A 50 3.55 4.78 -9.21
N THR A 51 2.97 5.88 -8.71
CA THR A 51 3.72 7.10 -8.37
C THR A 51 4.65 6.91 -7.18
N PHE A 52 4.38 5.93 -6.32
CA PHE A 52 5.27 5.58 -5.21
C PHE A 52 6.60 5.05 -5.73
N PHE A 53 6.55 4.07 -6.64
CA PHE A 53 7.76 3.46 -7.19
C PHE A 53 8.53 4.40 -8.13
N GLU A 54 7.84 5.32 -8.81
CA GLU A 54 8.50 6.41 -9.58
C GLU A 54 9.28 7.36 -8.67
N LYS A 55 8.79 7.61 -7.45
CA LYS A 55 9.42 8.54 -6.50
C LYS A 55 10.52 7.89 -5.65
N PHE A 56 10.40 6.59 -5.38
CA PHE A 56 11.23 5.89 -4.39
C PHE A 56 11.90 4.64 -4.97
N GLU A 57 12.73 4.82 -6.01
CA GLU A 57 13.35 3.71 -6.75
C GLU A 57 14.39 2.87 -5.99
N LYS A 58 14.81 3.29 -4.79
CA LYS A 58 15.89 2.64 -4.01
C LYS A 58 15.42 2.03 -2.69
N ILE A 59 14.11 1.85 -2.51
CA ILE A 59 13.56 1.21 -1.32
C ILE A 59 13.33 -0.26 -1.59
N ILE A 60 13.89 -1.12 -0.73
CA ILE A 60 13.69 -2.57 -0.78
C ILE A 60 12.71 -2.97 0.32
N PHE A 61 11.75 -3.82 -0.01
CA PHE A 61 10.70 -4.30 0.89
C PHE A 61 10.86 -5.80 1.15
N GLU A 62 10.91 -6.22 2.41
CA GLU A 62 10.93 -7.64 2.77
C GLU A 62 9.67 -8.37 2.28
N LYS A 63 8.52 -7.69 2.33
CA LYS A 63 7.21 -8.25 1.97
C LYS A 63 6.34 -7.18 1.32
N VAL A 64 5.58 -7.58 0.31
CA VAL A 64 4.59 -6.74 -0.35
C VAL A 64 3.23 -7.42 -0.31
N PHE A 65 2.23 -6.71 0.21
CA PHE A 65 0.84 -7.17 0.27
C PHE A 65 -0.01 -6.34 -0.69
N MET A 66 -0.66 -7.01 -1.64
CA MET A 66 -1.69 -6.40 -2.49
C MET A 66 -3.04 -7.03 -2.14
N LEU A 67 -3.90 -6.27 -1.45
CA LEU A 67 -5.15 -6.78 -0.92
C LEU A 67 -6.31 -6.22 -1.74
N PHE A 68 -7.08 -7.13 -2.36
CA PHE A 68 -8.34 -6.83 -3.04
C PHE A 68 -8.28 -5.64 -4.03
N PRO A 69 -7.33 -5.62 -4.99
CA PRO A 69 -7.28 -4.56 -5.99
C PRO A 69 -8.55 -4.58 -6.86
N ASP A 70 -8.95 -3.42 -7.37
CA ASP A 70 -10.14 -3.31 -8.22
C ASP A 70 -10.11 -4.30 -9.39
N PRO A 71 -11.13 -5.17 -9.54
CA PRO A 71 -11.09 -6.27 -10.51
C PRO A 71 -11.30 -5.80 -11.95
N TRP A 72 -11.94 -4.65 -12.15
CA TRP A 72 -12.25 -4.07 -13.46
C TRP A 72 -12.76 -5.11 -14.49
N PRO A 73 -13.97 -5.67 -14.31
CA PRO A 73 -14.42 -6.84 -15.06
C PRO A 73 -14.68 -6.57 -16.56
N LYS A 74 -15.03 -5.34 -16.93
CA LYS A 74 -15.33 -4.96 -18.32
C LYS A 74 -14.06 -4.92 -19.17
N LYS A 75 -14.10 -5.47 -20.40
CA LYS A 75 -12.96 -5.48 -21.35
C LYS A 75 -12.30 -4.10 -21.52
N LYS A 76 -13.10 -3.05 -21.70
CA LYS A 76 -12.61 -1.66 -21.84
C LYS A 76 -11.81 -1.13 -20.64
N HIS A 77 -11.91 -1.77 -19.47
CA HIS A 77 -11.20 -1.38 -18.25
C HIS A 77 -9.95 -2.22 -17.97
N HIS A 78 -9.57 -3.16 -18.84
CA HIS A 78 -8.40 -4.01 -18.61
C HIS A 78 -7.12 -3.22 -18.31
N LYS A 79 -6.93 -2.07 -18.96
CA LYS A 79 -5.75 -1.20 -18.76
C LYS A 79 -5.69 -0.57 -17.36
N ARG A 80 -6.80 -0.54 -16.61
CA ARG A 80 -6.89 0.00 -15.24
C ARG A 80 -6.51 -1.01 -14.16
N ARG A 81 -6.39 -2.29 -14.51
CA ARG A 81 -5.98 -3.32 -13.55
C ARG A 81 -4.55 -3.07 -13.10
N LEU A 82 -4.36 -3.04 -11.79
CA LEU A 82 -3.05 -2.87 -11.19
C LEU A 82 -2.16 -4.11 -11.42
N PHE A 83 -2.76 -5.29 -11.29
CA PHE A 83 -2.05 -6.56 -11.44
C PHE A 83 -1.81 -6.87 -12.92
N ARG A 84 -0.74 -6.30 -13.46
CA ARG A 84 -0.22 -6.54 -14.81
C ARG A 84 1.24 -6.93 -14.74
N THR A 85 1.71 -7.67 -15.72
CA THR A 85 3.10 -8.17 -15.78
C THR A 85 4.12 -7.06 -15.59
N GLU A 86 3.89 -5.89 -16.19
CA GLU A 86 4.77 -4.73 -16.09
C GLU A 86 4.87 -4.22 -14.64
N PHE A 87 3.73 -4.12 -13.95
CA PHE A 87 3.69 -3.66 -12.56
C PHE A 87 4.33 -4.68 -11.60
N VAL A 88 4.09 -5.97 -11.82
CA VAL A 88 4.71 -7.05 -11.03
C VAL A 88 6.23 -7.01 -11.20
N LYS A 89 6.74 -6.78 -12.41
CA LYS A 89 8.19 -6.60 -12.64
C LYS A 89 8.76 -5.42 -11.87
N THR A 90 8.03 -4.32 -11.73
CA THR A 90 8.45 -3.18 -10.89
C THR A 90 8.57 -3.60 -9.42
N ILE A 91 7.57 -4.33 -8.89
CA ILE A 91 7.60 -4.82 -7.51
C ILE A 91 8.80 -5.75 -7.28
N LEU A 92 9.06 -6.70 -8.20
CA LEU A 92 10.14 -7.68 -8.06
C LEU A 92 11.55 -7.07 -8.05
N LYS A 93 11.73 -5.82 -8.53
CA LYS A 93 13.01 -5.09 -8.40
C LYS A 93 13.22 -4.48 -7.02
N ASN A 94 12.16 -4.40 -6.22
CA ASN A 94 12.11 -3.71 -4.93
C ASN A 94 11.81 -4.69 -3.78
N ILE A 95 12.03 -5.99 -3.98
CA ILE A 95 11.93 -7.06 -2.97
C ILE A 95 13.28 -7.76 -2.89
#